data_AF-A0A7Z9PQ92-F1
#
_entry.id   AF-A0A7Z9PQ92-F1
#
_cell.length_a   1.000
_cell.length_b   1.000
_cell.length_c   1.000
_cell.angle_alpha   90.00
_cell.angle_beta   90.00
_cell.angle_gamma   90.00
#
_symmetry.space_group_name_H-M   'P 1'
#
loop_
_entity.id
_entity.type
_entity.pdbx_description
1 polymer ?
#
loop_
_entity_poly.entity_id
_entity_poly.type
_entity_poly.pdbx_seq_one_letter_code
_entity_poly.pdbx_strand_id
1 'polypeptide(L)'
;MCNSIAHNHSHPTMVCRTPAPKSPKKAPEEAFRVESIRNADGQETVLSVKPTGQKIDQDEVVLQSTPFAMGCDDEPSKETFVERYVSASSLSKEEQAVFTEKLLMAKPEWEGAEVRTLIAQGPTENRIDLTIVGDGYTEEEKARFFSDARRLTDDMFVGQTFASYLPLFNVHAVFVPSNESGLTDTERKDTALGLYRSPQGSKRGVMPGNRWQIEKALDLAPDTDYPILVANDDFYGGLGGRYAITTRSHNSGTMVLRHELGHNFGNVGEEYDGGQVYRGANHSGSKNLPWQHWIDGEGKVHEAQSLATGYPWKNLKDGPISLNFNVPEGDEKGPMQIGIDVSSVGWEGEGEVEILIDGKPQKYEGVYTEDRSFFRLKDAQSLPAGAHRLTIQEKNADGDNVLAAVRINAYPADYDFSPDKVGGFPTFNHRGQHVGYRPTHQSCLMRDMRSTKFCEVDQENMWHQFLNRVDLIDSVDQTPIEDKDGKQSNIVSVKTPALEGLDIRWFTDVTSETGEVKEVELEHLRGDKMWLAEAGEDAGNYRVEVRFATDEVRKYSEKFRTSEEFTLS
;
A
#
# COMPACT_ATOMS: atom_id res chain seq x y z
N MET A 1 76.62 17.40 15.87
CA MET A 1 76.44 16.73 14.56
C MET A 1 75.23 15.83 14.68
N CYS A 2 74.30 15.95 13.72
CA CYS A 2 72.88 15.59 13.84
C CYS A 2 72.60 14.18 14.40
N ASN A 3 71.69 14.11 15.37
CA ASN A 3 71.16 12.86 15.90
C ASN A 3 69.62 12.89 15.96
N SER A 4 69.05 11.82 15.39
CA SER A 4 67.81 11.09 15.69
C SER A 4 66.48 11.81 15.98
N ILE A 5 65.54 11.57 15.06
CA ILE A 5 64.24 10.85 15.25
C ILE A 5 63.53 11.07 16.59
N ALA A 6 62.35 11.70 16.51
CA ALA A 6 61.27 11.56 17.50
C ALA A 6 59.98 11.12 16.77
N HIS A 7 59.43 9.99 17.21
CA HIS A 7 58.09 9.52 16.87
C HIS A 7 57.04 10.48 17.39
N ASN A 8 56.04 10.82 16.57
CA ASN A 8 54.83 11.49 17.02
C ASN A 8 53.63 10.57 16.77
N HIS A 9 53.12 9.96 17.84
CA HIS A 9 51.80 9.34 17.89
C HIS A 9 50.77 10.45 18.11
N SER A 10 49.93 10.73 17.11
CA SER A 10 48.74 11.56 17.29
C SER A 10 47.54 10.67 17.61
N HIS A 11 47.11 10.70 18.87
CA HIS A 11 45.78 10.27 19.27
C HIS A 11 44.74 11.23 18.67
N PRO A 12 43.61 10.77 18.11
CA PRO A 12 42.52 11.65 17.75
C PRO A 12 41.81 12.09 19.03
N THR A 13 41.84 13.38 19.30
CA THR A 13 41.03 14.03 20.33
C THR A 13 39.54 13.85 19.99
N MET A 14 38.80 13.20 20.90
CA MET A 14 37.33 13.22 20.89
C MET A 14 36.88 14.67 21.06
N VAL A 15 36.42 15.27 19.97
CA VAL A 15 35.67 16.53 20.03
C VAL A 15 34.26 16.19 20.48
N CYS A 16 33.94 16.51 21.73
CA CYS A 16 32.57 16.60 22.21
C CYS A 16 31.82 17.60 21.31
N ARG A 17 31.00 17.10 20.38
CA ARG A 17 30.04 17.93 19.64
C ARG A 17 28.92 18.29 20.60
N THR A 18 28.86 19.55 21.01
CA THR A 18 27.65 20.14 21.57
C THR A 18 26.50 19.95 20.56
N PRO A 19 25.28 19.59 21.00
CA PRO A 19 24.13 19.56 20.12
C PRO A 19 23.94 20.94 19.50
N ALA A 20 23.77 21.01 18.19
CA ALA A 20 23.34 22.25 17.55
C ALA A 20 22.03 22.72 18.21
N PRO A 21 21.86 24.02 18.47
CA PRO A 21 20.59 24.53 18.96
C PRO A 21 19.49 24.11 17.98
N LYS A 22 18.44 23.43 18.48
CA LYS A 22 17.26 23.13 17.69
C LYS A 22 16.73 24.45 17.14
N SER A 23 16.64 24.57 15.82
CA SER A 23 15.92 25.68 15.19
C SER A 23 14.55 25.82 15.85
N PRO A 24 14.06 27.04 16.13
CA PRO A 24 12.74 27.21 16.71
C PRO A 24 11.72 26.49 15.83
N LYS A 25 10.88 25.63 16.42
CA LYS A 25 9.78 24.98 15.69
C LYS A 25 8.88 26.07 15.12
N LYS A 26 8.60 26.03 13.82
CA LYS A 26 7.63 26.89 13.15
C LYS A 26 6.27 26.68 13.83
N ALA A 27 5.46 27.73 13.96
CA ALA A 27 4.08 27.57 14.41
C ALA A 27 3.31 26.74 13.37
N PRO A 28 2.44 25.80 13.78
CA PRO A 28 1.64 25.03 12.83
C PRO A 28 0.78 25.95 11.95
N GLU A 29 0.89 25.80 10.64
CA GLU A 29 0.12 26.53 9.63
C GLU A 29 -0.83 25.58 8.91
N GLU A 30 -1.91 26.11 8.32
CA GLU A 30 -2.80 25.35 7.46
C GLU A 30 -2.01 24.69 6.33
N ALA A 31 -2.28 23.40 6.11
CA ALA A 31 -1.65 22.59 5.09
C ALA A 31 -2.51 22.55 3.81
N PHE A 32 -1.82 22.59 2.68
CA PHE A 32 -2.40 22.33 1.37
C PHE A 32 -1.83 21.03 0.83
N ARG A 33 -2.70 20.13 0.36
CA ARG A 33 -2.31 18.94 -0.39
C ARG A 33 -1.99 19.35 -1.81
N VAL A 34 -0.73 19.17 -2.19
CA VAL A 34 -0.23 19.43 -3.54
C VAL A 34 0.09 18.10 -4.19
N GLU A 35 -0.53 17.87 -5.34
CA GLU A 35 -0.27 16.72 -6.19
C GLU A 35 0.48 17.19 -7.44
N SER A 36 1.64 16.60 -7.71
CA SER A 36 2.45 16.94 -8.88
C SER A 36 3.01 15.69 -9.57
N ILE A 37 3.43 15.87 -10.81
CA ILE A 37 4.28 14.89 -11.49
C ILE A 37 5.64 15.48 -11.69
N ARG A 38 6.64 14.74 -11.23
CA ARG A 38 8.04 15.04 -11.44
C ARG A 38 8.59 14.19 -12.59
N ASN A 39 9.11 14.85 -13.60
CA ASN A 39 9.78 14.22 -14.73
C ASN A 39 11.24 13.86 -14.38
N ALA A 40 11.89 13.05 -15.21
CA ALA A 40 13.26 12.60 -14.97
C ALA A 40 14.32 13.73 -14.99
N ASP A 41 14.01 14.88 -15.58
CA ASP A 41 14.86 16.09 -15.54
C ASP A 41 14.63 16.94 -14.28
N GLY A 42 13.72 16.51 -13.40
CA GLY A 42 13.34 17.20 -12.17
C GLY A 42 12.27 18.27 -12.34
N GLN A 43 11.76 18.49 -13.56
CA GLN A 43 10.66 19.42 -13.79
C GLN A 43 9.37 18.86 -13.16
N GLU A 44 8.66 19.69 -12.40
CA GLU A 44 7.35 19.35 -11.85
C GLU A 44 6.22 20.00 -12.65
N THR A 45 5.12 19.27 -12.77
CA THR A 45 3.83 19.78 -13.25
C THR A 45 2.80 19.58 -12.13
N VAL A 46 2.27 20.69 -11.60
CA VAL A 46 1.24 20.66 -10.55
C VAL A 46 -0.09 20.25 -11.16
N LEU A 47 -0.75 19.26 -10.54
CA LEU A 47 -2.03 18.71 -10.99
C LEU A 47 -3.20 19.23 -10.15
N SER A 48 -3.00 19.32 -8.85
CA SER A 48 -4.02 19.79 -7.94
C SER A 48 -3.39 20.43 -6.70
N VAL A 49 -4.11 21.38 -6.12
CA VAL A 49 -3.81 22.01 -4.83
C VAL A 49 -5.12 22.15 -4.09
N LYS A 50 -5.22 21.58 -2.88
CA LYS A 50 -6.45 21.60 -2.07
C LYS A 50 -6.13 21.89 -0.60
N PRO A 51 -6.95 22.67 0.12
CA PRO A 51 -6.81 22.79 1.56
C PRO A 51 -7.16 21.45 2.23
N THR A 52 -6.49 21.10 3.32
CA THR A 52 -6.70 19.82 4.00
C THR A 52 -7.43 19.94 5.33
N GLY A 53 -7.60 21.16 5.85
CA GLY A 53 -8.06 21.39 7.23
C GLY A 53 -7.03 21.00 8.30
N GLN A 54 -5.91 20.36 7.93
CA GLN A 54 -4.84 19.99 8.84
C GLN A 54 -3.81 21.11 9.00
N LYS A 55 -2.99 21.01 10.04
CA LYS A 55 -1.88 21.92 10.28
C LYS A 55 -0.53 21.19 10.31
N ILE A 56 0.48 21.80 9.71
CA ILE A 56 1.86 21.30 9.72
C ILE A 56 2.83 22.35 10.25
N ASP A 57 3.87 21.91 10.97
CA ASP A 57 4.95 22.74 11.52
C ASP A 57 6.23 22.72 10.65
N GLN A 58 6.13 22.12 9.46
CA GLN A 58 7.17 22.06 8.45
C GLN A 58 6.71 22.79 7.19
N ASP A 59 7.65 23.29 6.40
CA ASP A 59 7.32 23.95 5.13
C ASP A 59 6.66 22.95 4.15
N GLU A 60 7.14 21.71 4.18
CA GLU A 60 6.68 20.62 3.31
C GLU A 60 6.80 19.26 4.03
N VAL A 61 5.82 18.39 3.81
CA VAL A 61 5.85 16.98 4.22
C VAL A 61 5.44 16.12 3.02
N VAL A 62 6.32 15.24 2.54
CA VAL A 62 6.00 14.30 1.46
C VAL A 62 5.15 13.16 2.01
N LEU A 63 3.96 12.96 1.43
CA LEU A 63 3.05 11.88 1.78
C LEU A 63 3.28 10.65 0.90
N GLN A 64 3.48 10.88 -0.40
CA GLN A 64 3.63 9.82 -1.38
C GLN A 64 4.66 10.19 -2.44
N SER A 65 5.46 9.20 -2.85
CA SER A 65 6.33 9.30 -4.01
C SER A 65 6.40 7.95 -4.71
N THR A 66 5.62 7.83 -5.77
CA THR A 66 5.41 6.57 -6.49
C THR A 66 5.69 6.79 -7.97
N PRO A 67 6.36 5.86 -8.66
CA PRO A 67 6.40 5.87 -10.12
C PRO A 67 4.99 6.05 -10.67
N PHE A 68 4.83 6.90 -11.69
CA PHE A 68 3.51 7.19 -12.23
C PHE A 68 2.83 5.92 -12.78
N ALA A 69 3.59 5.09 -13.48
CA ALA A 69 3.19 3.76 -13.94
C ALA A 69 4.40 2.81 -13.97
N MET A 70 4.17 1.51 -13.85
CA MET A 70 5.20 0.50 -14.16
C MET A 70 5.08 0.06 -15.63
N GLY A 71 6.19 0.00 -16.38
CA GLY A 71 6.16 -0.47 -17.76
C GLY A 71 6.08 -2.00 -17.87
N CYS A 72 5.57 -2.52 -18.99
CA CYS A 72 5.59 -3.97 -19.27
C CYS A 72 6.98 -4.52 -19.62
N ASP A 73 7.91 -3.65 -19.98
CA ASP A 73 9.34 -3.98 -20.12
C ASP A 73 10.06 -4.02 -18.76
N ASP A 74 9.29 -3.96 -17.67
CA ASP A 74 9.79 -4.04 -16.30
C ASP A 74 10.66 -2.84 -15.89
N GLU A 75 10.53 -1.72 -16.59
CA GLU A 75 11.16 -0.43 -16.23
C GLU A 75 10.08 0.53 -15.68
N PRO A 76 10.27 1.12 -14.49
CA PRO A 76 9.37 2.15 -13.98
C PRO A 76 9.28 3.35 -14.94
N SER A 77 8.13 4.03 -14.95
CA SER A 77 8.02 5.30 -15.66
C SER A 77 9.09 6.26 -15.18
N LYS A 78 9.63 7.04 -16.13
CA LYS A 78 10.53 8.16 -15.84
C LYS A 78 9.84 9.30 -15.08
N GLU A 79 8.50 9.27 -15.05
CA GLU A 79 7.66 10.18 -14.30
C GLU A 79 7.35 9.60 -12.92
N THR A 80 7.34 10.45 -11.90
CA THR A 80 6.99 10.10 -10.52
C THR A 80 5.83 10.98 -10.09
N PHE A 81 4.76 10.36 -9.60
CA PHE A 81 3.71 11.06 -8.88
C PHE A 81 4.19 11.40 -7.48
N VAL A 82 4.05 12.66 -7.10
CA VAL A 82 4.45 13.17 -5.79
C VAL A 82 3.25 13.86 -5.17
N GLU A 83 2.97 13.50 -3.93
CA GLU A 83 1.95 14.13 -3.12
C GLU A 83 2.58 14.64 -1.83
N ARG A 84 2.27 15.90 -1.50
CA ARG A 84 2.90 16.62 -0.39
C ARG A 84 1.88 17.46 0.35
N TYR A 85 2.06 17.61 1.65
CA TYR A 85 1.52 18.77 2.36
C TYR A 85 2.51 19.92 2.28
N VAL A 86 2.01 21.09 1.90
CA VAL A 86 2.77 22.34 1.84
C VAL A 86 2.08 23.36 2.74
N SER A 87 2.85 23.99 3.62
CA SER A 87 2.28 25.01 4.52
C SER A 87 1.82 26.22 3.72
N ALA A 88 0.77 26.91 4.18
CA ALA A 88 0.18 28.05 3.48
C ALA A 88 1.22 29.10 3.05
N SER A 89 2.20 29.40 3.91
CA SER A 89 3.27 30.36 3.59
C SER A 89 4.31 29.86 2.59
N SER A 90 4.38 28.55 2.35
CA SER A 90 5.35 27.88 1.48
C SER A 90 4.82 27.58 0.07
N LEU A 91 3.52 27.78 -0.19
CA LEU A 91 2.95 27.61 -1.54
C LEU A 91 3.64 28.52 -2.55
N SER A 92 4.15 27.92 -3.62
CA SER A 92 4.71 28.65 -4.76
C SER A 92 3.64 29.43 -5.52
N LYS A 93 4.07 30.37 -6.36
CA LYS A 93 3.14 31.14 -7.22
C LYS A 93 2.37 30.25 -8.19
N GLU A 94 2.99 29.17 -8.66
CA GLU A 94 2.37 28.21 -9.57
C GLU A 94 1.29 27.41 -8.85
N GLU A 95 1.59 26.88 -7.66
CA GLU A 95 0.61 26.16 -6.83
C GLU A 95 -0.57 27.07 -6.43
N GLN A 96 -0.32 28.34 -6.08
CA GLN A 96 -1.39 29.31 -5.80
C GLN A 96 -2.28 29.59 -7.02
N ALA A 97 -1.69 29.62 -8.23
CA ALA A 97 -2.44 29.79 -9.47
C ALA A 97 -3.34 28.58 -9.76
N VAL A 98 -2.82 27.36 -9.61
CA VAL A 98 -3.60 26.11 -9.78
C VAL A 98 -4.73 26.03 -8.75
N PHE A 99 -4.45 26.38 -7.49
CA PHE A 99 -5.49 26.43 -6.45
C PHE A 99 -6.62 27.40 -6.83
N THR A 100 -6.26 28.61 -7.27
CA THR A 100 -7.23 29.64 -7.66
C THR A 100 -8.04 29.21 -8.89
N GLU A 101 -7.39 28.58 -9.88
CA GLU A 101 -8.05 28.04 -11.06
C GLU A 101 -9.08 26.97 -10.67
N LYS A 102 -8.70 25.96 -9.87
CA LYS A 102 -9.61 24.90 -9.43
C LYS A 102 -10.77 25.44 -8.59
N LEU A 103 -10.55 26.47 -7.76
CA LEU A 103 -11.61 27.09 -6.97
C LEU A 103 -12.67 27.80 -7.85
N LEU A 104 -12.25 28.34 -8.99
CA LEU A 104 -13.12 29.06 -9.93
C LEU A 104 -13.77 28.15 -10.99
N MET A 105 -13.23 26.95 -11.21
CA MET A 105 -13.78 25.99 -12.14
C MET A 105 -15.01 25.28 -11.57
N ALA A 106 -16.06 25.17 -12.37
CA ALA A 106 -17.16 24.26 -12.07
C ALA A 106 -16.65 22.81 -12.11
N LYS A 107 -17.30 21.91 -11.33
CA LYS A 107 -17.01 20.47 -11.41
C LYS A 107 -17.11 20.00 -12.87
N PRO A 108 -16.23 19.09 -13.32
CA PRO A 108 -16.28 18.61 -14.68
C PRO A 108 -17.62 17.93 -14.95
N GLU A 109 -18.18 18.14 -16.13
CA GLU A 109 -19.35 17.40 -16.60
C GLU A 109 -18.92 16.26 -17.54
N TRP A 110 -19.54 15.10 -17.36
CA TRP A 110 -19.40 13.94 -18.23
C TRP A 110 -20.78 13.34 -18.48
N GLU A 111 -21.21 13.35 -19.74
CA GLU A 111 -22.55 12.88 -20.11
C GLU A 111 -22.75 11.40 -19.75
N GLY A 112 -23.84 11.08 -19.06
CA GLY A 112 -24.16 9.72 -18.61
C GLY A 112 -23.37 9.24 -17.38
N ALA A 113 -22.39 10.00 -16.91
CA ALA A 113 -21.62 9.63 -15.73
C ALA A 113 -22.47 9.64 -14.46
N GLU A 114 -22.13 8.76 -13.52
CA GLU A 114 -22.80 8.65 -12.22
C GLU A 114 -21.78 8.36 -11.13
N VAL A 115 -21.91 9.05 -10.00
CA VAL A 115 -21.05 8.85 -8.83
C VAL A 115 -21.88 8.30 -7.68
N ARG A 116 -21.38 7.24 -7.03
CA ARG A 116 -21.96 6.67 -5.81
C ARG A 116 -20.91 6.54 -4.74
N THR A 117 -21.21 7.01 -3.54
CA THR A 117 -20.44 6.66 -2.34
C THR A 117 -20.89 5.29 -1.84
N LEU A 118 -19.99 4.31 -1.88
CA LEU A 118 -20.23 2.94 -1.43
C LEU A 118 -20.01 2.79 0.08
N ILE A 119 -19.03 3.51 0.61
CA ILE A 119 -18.66 3.54 2.03
C ILE A 119 -18.41 5.00 2.42
N ALA A 120 -19.02 5.43 3.52
CA ALA A 120 -18.81 6.75 4.12
C ALA A 120 -18.54 6.58 5.63
N GLN A 121 -17.31 6.84 6.07
CA GLN A 121 -16.88 6.68 7.47
C GLN A 121 -16.62 8.02 8.16
N GLY A 122 -16.66 9.13 7.42
CA GLY A 122 -16.44 10.45 7.97
C GLY A 122 -16.27 11.52 6.90
N PRO A 123 -15.92 12.75 7.32
CA PRO A 123 -15.63 13.85 6.40
C PRO A 123 -14.41 13.52 5.54
N THR A 124 -14.47 13.84 4.26
CA THR A 124 -13.37 13.66 3.29
C THR A 124 -12.10 14.42 3.69
N GLU A 125 -12.23 15.52 4.44
CA GLU A 125 -11.09 16.27 4.98
C GLU A 125 -10.29 15.48 6.02
N ASN A 126 -10.90 14.46 6.64
CA ASN A 126 -10.26 13.62 7.65
C ASN A 126 -10.46 12.11 7.39
N ARG A 127 -10.66 11.72 6.13
CA ARG A 127 -10.71 10.32 5.70
C ARG A 127 -9.83 10.17 4.47
N ILE A 128 -9.47 8.92 4.19
CA ILE A 128 -8.77 8.56 2.97
C ILE A 128 -9.82 8.16 1.94
N ASP A 129 -9.90 8.90 0.83
CA ASP A 129 -10.92 8.72 -0.18
C ASP A 129 -10.39 7.82 -1.31
N LEU A 130 -10.90 6.59 -1.38
CA LEU A 130 -10.63 5.66 -2.50
C LEU A 130 -11.64 5.89 -3.62
N THR A 131 -11.16 6.12 -4.83
CA THR A 131 -12.04 6.37 -5.98
C THR A 131 -11.86 5.30 -7.05
N ILE A 132 -12.90 4.49 -7.23
CA ILE A 132 -12.98 3.43 -8.23
C ILE A 132 -13.61 4.00 -9.50
N VAL A 133 -12.88 4.01 -10.61
CA VAL A 133 -13.39 4.42 -11.93
C VAL A 133 -13.43 3.21 -12.87
N GLY A 134 -14.57 2.98 -13.50
CA GLY A 134 -14.75 1.90 -14.47
C GLY A 134 -14.32 2.31 -15.87
N ASP A 135 -13.71 1.38 -16.61
CA ASP A 135 -13.48 1.53 -18.06
C ASP A 135 -13.94 0.29 -18.84
N GLY A 136 -14.43 0.52 -20.05
CA GLY A 136 -15.00 -0.51 -20.92
C GLY A 136 -16.40 -0.96 -20.48
N TYR A 137 -17.11 -0.20 -19.66
CA TYR A 137 -18.52 -0.43 -19.34
C TYR A 137 -19.39 0.49 -20.18
N THR A 138 -20.31 -0.05 -20.98
CA THR A 138 -21.28 0.80 -21.70
C THR A 138 -22.37 1.30 -20.76
N GLU A 139 -23.20 2.23 -21.22
CA GLU A 139 -24.33 2.76 -20.44
C GLU A 139 -25.27 1.64 -19.95
N GLU A 140 -25.51 0.61 -20.78
CA GLU A 140 -26.31 -0.57 -20.43
C GLU A 140 -25.66 -1.44 -19.35
N GLU A 141 -24.35 -1.32 -19.16
CA GLU A 141 -23.56 -2.10 -18.20
C GLU A 141 -23.29 -1.34 -16.90
N LYS A 142 -23.86 -0.14 -16.74
CA LYS A 142 -23.74 0.70 -15.53
C LYS A 142 -24.04 -0.05 -14.23
N ALA A 143 -25.12 -0.82 -14.22
CA ALA A 143 -25.49 -1.61 -13.05
C ALA A 143 -24.43 -2.68 -12.73
N ARG A 144 -23.79 -3.25 -13.76
CA ARG A 144 -22.71 -4.23 -13.61
C ARG A 144 -21.47 -3.56 -12.99
N PHE A 145 -21.05 -2.41 -13.50
CA PHE A 145 -19.94 -1.64 -12.92
C PHE A 145 -20.13 -1.40 -11.42
N PHE A 146 -21.28 -0.88 -10.99
CA PHE A 146 -21.50 -0.62 -9.57
C PHE A 146 -21.54 -1.90 -8.73
N SER A 147 -22.01 -3.02 -9.30
CA SER A 147 -21.94 -4.33 -8.64
C SER A 147 -20.50 -4.81 -8.49
N ASP A 148 -19.66 -4.63 -9.50
CA ASP A 148 -18.25 -5.01 -9.45
C ASP A 148 -17.46 -4.13 -8.48
N ALA A 149 -17.69 -2.82 -8.52
CA ALA A 149 -17.09 -1.88 -7.58
C ALA A 149 -17.46 -2.25 -6.14
N ARG A 150 -18.74 -2.54 -5.86
CA ARG A 150 -19.18 -2.97 -4.53
C ARG A 150 -18.53 -4.29 -4.10
N ARG A 151 -18.47 -5.28 -5.00
CA ARG A 151 -17.82 -6.57 -4.71
C ARG A 151 -16.33 -6.39 -4.38
N LEU A 152 -15.61 -5.63 -5.19
CA LEU A 152 -14.19 -5.35 -4.96
C LEU A 152 -13.99 -4.62 -3.62
N THR A 153 -14.83 -3.63 -3.32
CA THR A 153 -14.84 -2.94 -2.01
C THR A 153 -15.08 -3.91 -0.85
N ASP A 154 -16.06 -4.81 -0.97
CA ASP A 154 -16.37 -5.79 0.08
C ASP A 154 -15.24 -6.76 0.29
N ASP A 155 -14.70 -7.29 -0.80
CA ASP A 155 -13.57 -8.20 -0.72
C ASP A 155 -12.35 -7.54 -0.04
N MET A 156 -12.15 -6.22 -0.22
CA MET A 156 -11.09 -5.47 0.44
C MET A 156 -11.34 -5.25 1.95
N PHE A 157 -12.53 -4.75 2.32
CA PHE A 157 -12.79 -4.21 3.66
C PHE A 157 -13.75 -5.03 4.54
N VAL A 158 -14.71 -5.74 3.94
CA VAL A 158 -15.52 -6.72 4.68
C VAL A 158 -14.75 -8.03 4.82
N GLY A 159 -13.92 -8.35 3.83
CA GLY A 159 -12.88 -9.37 3.94
C GLY A 159 -11.81 -9.00 4.97
N GLN A 160 -10.86 -9.90 5.23
CA GLN A 160 -9.87 -9.72 6.30
C GLN A 160 -8.74 -8.72 5.97
N THR A 161 -8.57 -8.35 4.69
CA THR A 161 -7.32 -7.70 4.24
C THR A 161 -7.13 -6.29 4.78
N PHE A 162 -8.16 -5.44 4.69
CA PHE A 162 -8.10 -4.05 5.17
C PHE A 162 -9.18 -3.72 6.20
N ALA A 163 -9.84 -4.74 6.77
CA ALA A 163 -10.97 -4.55 7.69
C ALA A 163 -10.64 -3.64 8.89
N SER A 164 -9.46 -3.81 9.50
CA SER A 164 -9.05 -3.03 10.67
C SER A 164 -8.92 -1.53 10.35
N TYR A 165 -8.60 -1.19 9.09
CA TYR A 165 -8.43 0.20 8.66
C TYR A 165 -9.71 0.85 8.15
N LEU A 166 -10.77 0.09 7.87
CA LEU A 166 -12.02 0.58 7.26
C LEU A 166 -12.53 1.89 7.87
N PRO A 167 -12.54 2.12 9.21
CA PRO A 167 -13.01 3.38 9.79
C PRO A 167 -12.29 4.66 9.30
N LEU A 168 -11.12 4.52 8.66
CA LEU A 168 -10.32 5.61 8.10
C LEU A 168 -10.67 5.95 6.65
N PHE A 169 -11.53 5.17 5.98
CA PHE A 169 -11.75 5.29 4.53
C PHE A 169 -13.15 5.70 4.13
N ASN A 170 -13.23 6.53 3.09
CA ASN A 170 -14.40 6.64 2.23
C ASN A 170 -14.13 5.88 0.92
N VAL A 171 -15.18 5.35 0.29
CA VAL A 171 -15.06 4.68 -1.02
C VAL A 171 -16.11 5.21 -1.97
N HIS A 172 -15.66 5.73 -3.10
CA HIS A 172 -16.49 6.27 -4.18
C HIS A 172 -16.35 5.43 -5.44
N ALA A 173 -17.46 5.21 -6.14
CA ALA A 173 -17.49 4.58 -7.45
C ALA A 173 -17.97 5.60 -8.48
N VAL A 174 -17.17 5.80 -9.52
CA VAL A 174 -17.42 6.72 -10.63
C VAL A 174 -17.62 5.90 -11.90
N PHE A 175 -18.85 5.90 -12.38
CA PHE A 175 -19.18 5.34 -13.68
C PHE A 175 -18.99 6.41 -14.76
N VAL A 176 -18.28 6.08 -15.82
CA VAL A 176 -18.23 6.85 -17.07
C VAL A 176 -18.57 5.91 -18.23
N PRO A 177 -19.54 6.25 -19.10
CA PRO A 177 -19.95 5.34 -20.17
C PRO A 177 -18.88 5.23 -21.25
N SER A 178 -18.50 3.99 -21.59
CA SER A 178 -17.66 3.64 -22.73
C SER A 178 -18.50 3.39 -23.99
N ASN A 179 -17.95 3.68 -25.16
CA ASN A 179 -18.61 3.39 -26.43
C ASN A 179 -18.60 1.89 -26.74
N GLU A 180 -17.54 1.18 -26.33
CA GLU A 180 -17.42 -0.26 -26.50
C GLU A 180 -17.32 -1.00 -25.15
N SER A 181 -17.89 -2.21 -25.12
CA SER A 181 -17.83 -3.09 -23.95
C SER A 181 -16.52 -3.88 -23.91
N GLY A 182 -15.88 -3.82 -22.76
CA GLY A 182 -14.75 -4.63 -22.33
C GLY A 182 -13.40 -4.21 -22.88
N LEU A 183 -12.37 -5.00 -22.56
CA LEU A 183 -11.04 -4.91 -23.15
C LEU A 183 -10.77 -6.14 -24.03
N THR A 184 -9.73 -6.08 -24.86
CA THR A 184 -9.15 -7.27 -25.52
C THR A 184 -7.63 -7.18 -25.43
N ASP A 185 -6.96 -8.32 -25.60
CA ASP A 185 -5.51 -8.39 -25.69
C ASP A 185 -4.97 -8.18 -27.11
N THR A 186 -5.82 -8.22 -28.14
CA THR A 186 -5.40 -8.15 -29.55
C THR A 186 -5.65 -6.80 -30.20
N GLU A 187 -6.71 -6.08 -29.83
CA GLU A 187 -7.04 -4.77 -30.41
C GLU A 187 -7.49 -3.76 -29.35
N ARG A 188 -7.27 -2.47 -29.65
CA ARG A 188 -7.75 -1.38 -28.79
C ARG A 188 -9.22 -1.13 -29.08
N LYS A 189 -10.01 -1.11 -28.01
CA LYS A 189 -11.40 -0.68 -28.02
C LYS A 189 -11.52 0.81 -27.70
N ASP A 190 -12.57 1.44 -28.21
CA ASP A 190 -12.98 2.80 -27.91
C ASP A 190 -13.70 2.86 -26.55
N THR A 191 -12.90 2.88 -25.48
CA THR A 191 -13.38 2.96 -24.09
C THR A 191 -13.18 4.37 -23.52
N ALA A 192 -13.97 4.73 -22.50
CA ALA A 192 -13.99 6.07 -21.92
C ALA A 192 -12.62 6.54 -21.44
N LEU A 193 -11.83 5.66 -20.82
CA LEU A 193 -10.49 5.94 -20.31
C LEU A 193 -9.40 5.41 -21.23
N GLY A 194 -9.73 4.53 -22.18
CA GLY A 194 -8.78 3.95 -23.13
C GLY A 194 -7.79 2.96 -22.51
N LEU A 195 -8.15 2.28 -21.41
CA LEU A 195 -7.32 1.22 -20.81
C LEU A 195 -7.02 0.14 -21.85
N TYR A 196 -5.83 -0.44 -21.80
CA TYR A 196 -5.42 -1.44 -22.79
C TYR A 196 -4.49 -2.51 -22.22
N ARG A 197 -4.54 -3.70 -22.82
CA ARG A 197 -3.67 -4.82 -22.48
C ARG A 197 -2.25 -4.61 -23.03
N SER A 198 -1.25 -4.97 -22.23
CA SER A 198 0.15 -4.93 -22.66
C SER A 198 1.00 -6.03 -22.00
N PRO A 199 1.93 -6.67 -22.74
CA PRO A 199 2.12 -6.56 -24.19
C PRO A 199 0.91 -7.10 -24.97
N GLN A 200 0.78 -6.71 -26.24
CA GLN A 200 -0.32 -7.18 -27.11
C GLN A 200 -0.31 -8.71 -27.22
N GLY A 201 -1.48 -9.34 -27.15
CA GLY A 201 -1.70 -10.79 -27.12
C GLY A 201 -1.41 -11.43 -25.77
N SER A 202 -1.23 -10.64 -24.70
CA SER A 202 -0.92 -11.12 -23.37
C SER A 202 -1.95 -10.64 -22.35
N LYS A 203 -2.41 -11.57 -21.49
CA LYS A 203 -3.18 -11.28 -20.27
C LYS A 203 -2.29 -10.78 -19.11
N ARG A 204 -1.12 -10.18 -19.39
CA ARG A 204 -0.15 -9.75 -18.36
C ARG A 204 -0.53 -8.50 -17.61
N GLY A 205 -0.60 -7.37 -18.30
CA GLY A 205 -0.82 -6.06 -17.71
C GLY A 205 -2.03 -5.36 -18.30
N VAL A 206 -2.61 -4.44 -17.53
CA VAL A 206 -3.58 -3.45 -18.01
C VAL A 206 -2.97 -2.08 -17.76
N MET A 207 -2.76 -1.33 -18.83
CA MET A 207 -2.07 -0.04 -18.80
C MET A 207 -3.06 1.12 -18.74
N PRO A 208 -2.71 2.25 -18.09
CA PRO A 208 -3.52 3.45 -18.15
C PRO A 208 -3.61 3.97 -19.59
N GLY A 209 -4.79 4.42 -19.98
CA GLY A 209 -5.07 4.95 -21.30
C GLY A 209 -4.86 6.45 -21.41
N ASN A 210 -5.93 7.18 -21.71
CA ASN A 210 -5.94 8.63 -21.78
C ASN A 210 -5.96 9.25 -20.38
N ARG A 211 -4.79 9.72 -19.94
CA ARG A 211 -4.62 10.36 -18.64
C ARG A 211 -5.57 11.54 -18.39
N TRP A 212 -5.79 12.40 -19.38
CA TRP A 212 -6.69 13.55 -19.18
C TRP A 212 -8.13 13.10 -18.89
N GLN A 213 -8.59 12.04 -19.56
CA GLN A 213 -9.90 11.45 -19.28
C GLN A 213 -9.95 10.79 -17.90
N ILE A 214 -8.88 10.11 -17.48
CA ILE A 214 -8.77 9.52 -16.14
C ILE A 214 -8.88 10.60 -15.06
N GLU A 215 -8.06 11.65 -15.12
CA GLU A 215 -8.08 12.73 -14.13
C GLU A 215 -9.43 13.45 -14.11
N LYS A 216 -10.03 13.69 -15.28
CA LYS A 216 -11.38 14.28 -15.39
C LYS A 216 -12.42 13.40 -14.69
N ALA A 217 -12.33 12.08 -14.83
CA ALA A 217 -13.25 11.16 -14.17
C ALA A 217 -13.05 11.14 -12.64
N LEU A 218 -11.79 11.20 -12.16
CA LEU A 218 -11.49 11.28 -10.73
C LEU A 218 -12.04 12.57 -10.10
N ASP A 219 -11.95 13.71 -10.81
CA ASP A 219 -12.51 15.00 -10.37
C ASP A 219 -14.06 15.01 -10.26
N LEU A 220 -14.76 13.94 -10.68
CA LEU A 220 -16.20 13.78 -10.45
C LEU A 220 -16.53 13.33 -9.00
N ALA A 221 -15.60 12.63 -8.33
CA ALA A 221 -15.78 12.15 -6.97
C ALA A 221 -15.79 13.31 -5.94
N PRO A 222 -16.26 13.08 -4.71
CA PRO A 222 -16.10 14.05 -3.62
C PRO A 222 -14.63 14.47 -3.41
N ASP A 223 -13.73 13.49 -3.29
CA ASP A 223 -12.28 13.65 -3.39
C ASP A 223 -11.63 12.32 -3.82
N THR A 224 -10.30 12.29 -3.93
CA THR A 224 -9.51 11.11 -4.26
C THR A 224 -8.10 11.24 -3.68
N ASP A 225 -7.73 10.34 -2.78
CA ASP A 225 -6.33 10.13 -2.38
C ASP A 225 -5.70 8.99 -3.19
N TYR A 226 -6.44 7.88 -3.36
CA TYR A 226 -5.96 6.70 -4.07
C TYR A 226 -6.91 6.29 -5.20
N PRO A 227 -6.54 6.55 -6.46
CA PRO A 227 -7.35 6.21 -7.61
C PRO A 227 -7.21 4.74 -7.99
N ILE A 228 -8.34 4.07 -8.19
CA ILE A 228 -8.46 2.69 -8.63
C ILE A 228 -9.13 2.66 -10.00
N LEU A 229 -8.51 2.01 -10.98
CA LEU A 229 -9.09 1.83 -12.31
C LEU A 229 -9.50 0.37 -12.49
N VAL A 230 -10.77 0.13 -12.81
CA VAL A 230 -11.31 -1.21 -13.02
C VAL A 230 -11.66 -1.41 -14.48
N ALA A 231 -10.90 -2.27 -15.14
CA ALA A 231 -11.21 -2.72 -16.50
C ALA A 231 -12.35 -3.74 -16.50
N ASN A 232 -13.30 -3.57 -17.42
CA ASN A 232 -14.32 -4.57 -17.73
C ASN A 232 -13.74 -5.77 -18.49
N ASP A 233 -12.90 -6.55 -17.82
CA ASP A 233 -12.20 -7.72 -18.36
C ASP A 233 -12.22 -8.86 -17.33
N ASP A 234 -12.64 -10.06 -17.73
CA ASP A 234 -12.81 -11.18 -16.80
C ASP A 234 -11.50 -11.89 -16.43
N PHE A 235 -10.36 -11.46 -16.98
CA PHE A 235 -9.06 -12.10 -16.76
C PHE A 235 -8.09 -11.22 -15.94
N TYR A 236 -7.10 -11.88 -15.36
CA TYR A 236 -5.95 -11.30 -14.67
C TYR A 236 -5.34 -10.18 -15.44
N GLY A 237 -4.98 -9.12 -14.73
CA GLY A 237 -4.31 -7.96 -15.27
C GLY A 237 -4.39 -6.84 -14.25
N GLY A 238 -3.38 -5.98 -14.30
CA GLY A 238 -3.32 -4.82 -13.45
C GLY A 238 -1.98 -4.17 -13.56
N LEU A 239 -1.84 -3.09 -12.82
CA LEU A 239 -0.62 -2.32 -12.76
C LEU A 239 -0.61 -1.46 -11.50
N GLY A 240 0.54 -1.45 -10.84
CA GLY A 240 0.85 -0.51 -9.76
C GLY A 240 1.41 0.81 -10.29
N GLY A 241 1.27 1.86 -9.48
CA GLY A 241 1.73 3.20 -9.80
C GLY A 241 0.90 4.23 -9.05
N ARG A 242 0.64 5.39 -9.68
CA ARG A 242 -0.36 6.33 -9.16
C ARG A 242 -1.76 5.68 -9.13
N TYR A 243 -2.11 5.01 -10.22
CA TYR A 243 -3.37 4.28 -10.35
C TYR A 243 -3.16 2.84 -9.94
N ALA A 244 -3.94 2.34 -8.99
CA ALA A 244 -4.09 0.91 -8.77
C ALA A 244 -5.02 0.37 -9.87
N ILE A 245 -4.47 -0.33 -10.85
CA ILE A 245 -5.25 -0.86 -11.97
C ILE A 245 -5.55 -2.33 -11.71
N THR A 246 -6.81 -2.73 -11.89
CA THR A 246 -7.25 -4.11 -11.81
C THR A 246 -8.35 -4.40 -12.83
N THR A 247 -8.84 -5.63 -12.86
CA THR A 247 -9.97 -6.06 -13.69
C THR A 247 -11.16 -6.51 -12.84
N ARG A 248 -12.30 -6.74 -13.48
CA ARG A 248 -13.50 -7.31 -12.86
C ARG A 248 -13.39 -8.80 -12.55
N SER A 249 -12.28 -9.48 -12.91
CA SER A 249 -12.09 -10.92 -12.69
C SER A 249 -12.48 -11.31 -11.26
N HIS A 250 -13.35 -12.32 -11.14
CA HIS A 250 -13.68 -12.93 -9.85
C HIS A 250 -12.54 -13.77 -9.29
N ASN A 251 -11.64 -14.26 -10.15
CA ASN A 251 -10.54 -15.13 -9.77
C ASN A 251 -9.33 -14.32 -9.28
N SER A 252 -9.04 -13.19 -9.94
CA SER A 252 -7.81 -12.45 -9.70
C SER A 252 -7.96 -10.95 -9.49
N GLY A 253 -9.10 -10.33 -9.81
CA GLY A 253 -9.25 -8.87 -9.75
C GLY A 253 -9.01 -8.33 -8.34
N THR A 254 -9.62 -8.96 -7.34
CA THR A 254 -9.40 -8.63 -5.93
C THR A 254 -7.96 -8.94 -5.48
N MET A 255 -7.41 -10.08 -5.93
CA MET A 255 -6.05 -10.51 -5.60
C MET A 255 -5.01 -9.47 -6.04
N VAL A 256 -5.12 -9.01 -7.29
CA VAL A 256 -4.28 -7.95 -7.86
C VAL A 256 -4.52 -6.63 -7.13
N LEU A 257 -5.78 -6.24 -6.93
CA LEU A 257 -6.11 -4.95 -6.32
C LEU A 257 -5.52 -4.79 -4.91
N ARG A 258 -5.59 -5.84 -4.08
CA ARG A 258 -4.99 -5.82 -2.74
C ARG A 258 -3.46 -5.64 -2.79
N HIS A 259 -2.80 -6.26 -3.76
CA HIS A 259 -1.35 -6.14 -3.95
C HIS A 259 -0.96 -4.72 -4.36
N GLU A 260 -1.64 -4.17 -5.37
CA GLU A 260 -1.35 -2.81 -5.85
C GLU A 260 -1.64 -1.74 -4.78
N LEU A 261 -2.74 -1.91 -4.03
CA LEU A 261 -3.02 -1.05 -2.89
C LEU A 261 -2.04 -1.26 -1.73
N GLY A 262 -1.46 -2.44 -1.55
CA GLY A 262 -0.36 -2.67 -0.62
C GLY A 262 0.84 -1.75 -0.92
N HIS A 263 1.21 -1.60 -2.19
CA HIS A 263 2.23 -0.63 -2.60
C HIS A 263 1.80 0.81 -2.33
N ASN A 264 0.55 1.18 -2.65
CA ASN A 264 0.08 2.56 -2.46
C ASN A 264 -0.03 2.96 -0.99
N PHE A 265 -0.59 2.07 -0.17
CA PHE A 265 -0.83 2.30 1.25
C PHE A 265 0.44 2.19 2.08
N GLY A 266 1.27 1.19 1.81
CA GLY A 266 2.51 0.97 2.55
C GLY A 266 3.70 1.78 2.03
N ASN A 267 3.64 2.30 0.81
CA ASN A 267 4.82 2.81 0.09
C ASN A 267 5.99 1.79 0.09
N VAL A 268 5.64 0.52 -0.08
CA VAL A 268 6.56 -0.62 -0.04
C VAL A 268 6.84 -1.18 -1.43
N GLY A 269 7.94 -1.92 -1.56
CA GLY A 269 8.25 -2.70 -2.75
C GLY A 269 7.64 -4.10 -2.71
N GLU A 270 8.13 -4.94 -3.62
CA GLU A 270 7.78 -6.34 -3.74
C GLU A 270 8.48 -7.17 -2.65
N GLU A 271 7.83 -8.23 -2.18
CA GLU A 271 8.51 -9.27 -1.40
C GLU A 271 8.77 -10.53 -2.23
N TYR A 272 8.04 -10.74 -3.33
CA TYR A 272 8.26 -11.91 -4.17
C TYR A 272 9.50 -11.82 -5.04
N ASP A 273 10.12 -12.99 -5.29
CA ASP A 273 11.27 -13.07 -6.17
C ASP A 273 10.88 -12.76 -7.64
N GLY A 274 11.71 -11.97 -8.31
CA GLY A 274 11.49 -11.57 -9.69
C GLY A 274 10.88 -10.18 -9.88
N GLY A 275 10.45 -9.52 -8.79
CA GLY A 275 10.03 -8.12 -8.81
C GLY A 275 11.17 -7.14 -9.16
N GLN A 276 10.82 -5.88 -9.41
CA GLN A 276 11.81 -4.85 -9.81
C GLN A 276 12.17 -3.88 -8.68
N VAL A 277 11.24 -3.63 -7.75
CA VAL A 277 11.42 -2.64 -6.69
C VAL A 277 11.36 -3.31 -5.33
N TYR A 278 12.45 -3.22 -4.57
CA TYR A 278 12.55 -3.74 -3.20
C TYR A 278 12.91 -2.57 -2.27
N ARG A 279 11.92 -2.09 -1.51
CA ARG A 279 12.06 -0.88 -0.68
C ARG A 279 10.98 -0.84 0.40
N GLY A 280 11.10 0.14 1.29
CA GLY A 280 10.08 0.42 2.30
C GLY A 280 10.22 -0.47 3.53
N ALA A 281 9.16 -0.53 4.33
CA ALA A 281 9.18 -1.17 5.64
C ALA A 281 9.42 -2.69 5.57
N ASN A 282 9.00 -3.37 4.50
CA ASN A 282 9.19 -4.80 4.28
C ASN A 282 10.50 -5.18 3.58
N HIS A 283 11.46 -4.26 3.45
CA HIS A 283 12.73 -4.57 2.81
C HIS A 283 13.96 -4.14 3.63
N SER A 284 14.98 -4.99 3.63
CA SER A 284 16.32 -4.62 4.12
C SER A 284 17.40 -5.15 3.20
N GLY A 285 18.28 -4.25 2.72
CA GLY A 285 19.49 -4.63 1.98
C GLY A 285 20.60 -5.23 2.86
N SER A 286 20.37 -5.37 4.17
CA SER A 286 21.37 -5.88 5.11
C SER A 286 20.76 -6.81 6.16
N LYS A 287 21.62 -7.49 6.93
CA LYS A 287 21.20 -8.33 8.05
C LYS A 287 20.66 -7.53 9.25
N ASN A 288 20.80 -6.21 9.25
CA ASN A 288 20.18 -5.32 10.23
C ASN A 288 18.75 -5.04 9.75
N LEU A 289 17.80 -5.87 10.21
CA LEU A 289 16.40 -5.78 9.77
C LEU A 289 15.68 -4.62 10.47
N PRO A 290 14.98 -3.71 9.77
CA PRO A 290 14.29 -2.58 10.39
C PRO A 290 13.08 -2.98 11.26
N TRP A 291 12.61 -4.23 11.16
CA TRP A 291 11.49 -4.80 11.91
C TRP A 291 11.91 -5.71 13.07
N GLN A 292 13.08 -5.49 13.69
CA GLN A 292 13.56 -6.33 14.82
C GLN A 292 12.53 -6.48 15.95
N HIS A 293 11.69 -5.48 16.20
CA HIS A 293 10.69 -5.50 17.27
C HIS A 293 9.53 -6.49 17.03
N TRP A 294 9.39 -7.00 15.81
CA TRP A 294 8.46 -8.08 15.47
C TRP A 294 9.11 -9.47 15.55
N ILE A 295 10.43 -9.54 15.75
CA ILE A 295 11.16 -10.81 15.77
C ILE A 295 11.13 -11.38 17.18
N ASP A 296 10.41 -12.48 17.37
CA ASP A 296 10.33 -13.18 18.65
C ASP A 296 11.50 -14.18 18.80
N GLY A 297 12.20 -14.14 19.94
CA GLY A 297 13.26 -15.08 20.28
C GLY A 297 14.51 -15.00 19.38
N GLU A 298 15.07 -16.15 18.98
CA GLU A 298 16.19 -16.23 18.03
C GLU A 298 15.74 -16.15 16.56
N GLY A 299 14.79 -15.28 16.21
CA GLY A 299 14.45 -15.10 14.80
C GLY A 299 15.68 -14.60 14.03
N LYS A 300 16.05 -15.35 12.98
CA LYS A 300 17.34 -15.23 12.30
C LYS A 300 17.17 -14.61 10.93
N VAL A 301 18.29 -14.10 10.43
CA VAL A 301 18.47 -13.89 9.00
C VAL A 301 18.76 -15.25 8.39
N HIS A 302 17.91 -15.66 7.45
CA HIS A 302 17.99 -16.91 6.71
C HIS A 302 18.82 -16.73 5.43
N GLU A 303 19.35 -17.84 4.93
CA GLU A 303 20.09 -17.89 3.67
C GLU A 303 19.36 -18.82 2.69
N ALA A 304 19.43 -18.49 1.40
CA ALA A 304 18.92 -19.30 0.30
C ALA A 304 19.68 -18.93 -0.97
N GLN A 305 19.51 -19.72 -2.04
CA GLN A 305 20.11 -19.44 -3.34
C GLN A 305 19.06 -19.59 -4.44
N SER A 306 18.94 -18.58 -5.30
CA SER A 306 18.22 -18.74 -6.56
C SER A 306 19.08 -19.55 -7.53
N LEU A 307 18.59 -20.73 -7.94
CA LEU A 307 19.30 -21.63 -8.85
C LEU A 307 18.99 -21.32 -10.31
N ALA A 308 17.73 -21.00 -10.62
CA ALA A 308 17.29 -20.60 -11.94
C ALA A 308 15.94 -19.86 -11.86
N THR A 309 15.73 -18.93 -12.78
CA THR A 309 14.47 -18.21 -12.93
C THR A 309 14.15 -18.04 -14.42
N GLY A 310 12.87 -17.98 -14.75
CA GLY A 310 12.38 -17.70 -16.08
C GLY A 310 11.10 -16.90 -16.01
N TYR A 311 10.97 -15.90 -16.87
CA TYR A 311 9.78 -15.07 -16.99
C TYR A 311 9.27 -15.03 -18.45
N PRO A 312 8.91 -16.20 -19.01
CA PRO A 312 8.77 -16.36 -20.46
C PRO A 312 7.50 -15.75 -21.07
N TRP A 313 6.39 -15.68 -20.32
CA TRP A 313 5.06 -15.31 -20.86
C TRP A 313 4.76 -15.94 -22.23
N LYS A 314 5.00 -17.25 -22.34
CA LYS A 314 4.98 -17.98 -23.60
C LYS A 314 3.90 -19.06 -23.57
N ASN A 315 3.15 -19.17 -24.66
CA ASN A 315 2.25 -20.29 -24.89
C ASN A 315 3.04 -21.57 -25.16
N LEU A 316 2.73 -22.64 -24.42
CA LEU A 316 3.45 -23.91 -24.50
C LEU A 316 3.21 -24.67 -25.81
N LYS A 317 2.18 -24.31 -26.59
CA LYS A 317 1.97 -24.81 -27.96
C LYS A 317 3.11 -24.47 -28.91
N ASP A 318 3.80 -23.36 -28.65
CA ASP A 318 4.96 -22.91 -29.43
C ASP A 318 6.25 -23.68 -29.01
N GLY A 319 6.09 -24.74 -28.22
CA GLY A 319 7.14 -25.66 -27.81
C GLY A 319 7.56 -25.52 -26.35
N PRO A 320 8.18 -26.58 -25.80
CA PRO A 320 8.49 -26.71 -24.38
C PRO A 320 9.47 -25.63 -23.90
N ILE A 321 9.41 -25.34 -22.61
CA ILE A 321 10.37 -24.48 -21.92
C ILE A 321 11.25 -25.35 -21.03
N SER A 322 12.56 -25.15 -21.12
CA SER A 322 13.52 -25.88 -20.30
C SER A 322 14.50 -24.96 -19.60
N LEU A 323 14.80 -25.27 -18.34
CA LEU A 323 15.80 -24.59 -17.54
C LEU A 323 16.78 -25.63 -17.01
N ASN A 324 18.07 -25.36 -17.18
CA ASN A 324 19.14 -26.12 -16.53
C ASN A 324 19.50 -25.41 -15.23
N PHE A 325 19.66 -26.18 -14.16
CA PHE A 325 20.06 -25.65 -12.86
C PHE A 325 20.97 -26.66 -12.16
N ASN A 326 21.74 -26.18 -11.18
CA ASN A 326 22.65 -27.03 -10.42
C ASN A 326 22.30 -26.94 -8.94
N VAL A 327 21.93 -28.07 -8.34
CA VAL A 327 21.69 -28.17 -6.89
C VAL A 327 23.05 -28.18 -6.18
N PRO A 328 23.31 -27.23 -5.25
CA PRO A 328 24.54 -27.21 -4.48
C PRO A 328 24.68 -28.44 -3.59
N GLU A 329 25.92 -28.76 -3.21
CA GLU A 329 26.17 -29.69 -2.11
C GLU A 329 25.52 -29.15 -0.82
N GLY A 330 25.02 -30.08 -0.01
CA GLY A 330 24.55 -29.75 1.34
C GLY A 330 25.70 -29.30 2.25
N ASP A 331 25.34 -28.83 3.44
CA ASP A 331 26.30 -28.50 4.49
C ASP A 331 26.21 -29.50 5.66
N GLU A 332 26.83 -29.15 6.79
CA GLU A 332 26.81 -29.96 8.01
C GLU A 332 25.39 -30.23 8.56
N LYS A 333 24.39 -29.48 8.11
CA LYS A 333 23.00 -29.59 8.55
C LYS A 333 22.20 -30.54 7.67
N GLY A 334 22.69 -30.87 6.47
CA GLY A 334 22.08 -31.83 5.57
C GLY A 334 22.02 -31.35 4.12
N PRO A 335 21.34 -32.13 3.24
CA PRO A 335 21.16 -31.75 1.84
C PRO A 335 20.31 -30.49 1.71
N MET A 336 20.53 -29.76 0.61
CA MET A 336 19.70 -28.60 0.26
C MET A 336 18.27 -29.03 -0.04
N GLN A 337 17.30 -28.25 0.43
CA GLN A 337 15.89 -28.38 0.07
C GLN A 337 15.59 -27.51 -1.16
N ILE A 338 14.92 -28.04 -2.18
CA ILE A 338 14.60 -27.29 -3.40
C ILE A 338 13.12 -26.92 -3.47
N GLY A 339 12.85 -25.64 -3.72
CA GLY A 339 11.53 -25.13 -4.06
C GLY A 339 11.45 -24.77 -5.54
N ILE A 340 10.40 -25.24 -6.22
CA ILE A 340 10.08 -24.84 -7.59
C ILE A 340 8.67 -24.28 -7.60
N ASP A 341 8.57 -22.99 -7.94
CA ASP A 341 7.31 -22.27 -8.07
C ASP A 341 7.09 -21.90 -9.53
N VAL A 342 5.87 -22.10 -10.01
CA VAL A 342 5.44 -21.83 -11.38
C VAL A 342 4.20 -20.94 -11.34
N SER A 343 4.05 -20.07 -12.32
CA SER A 343 2.79 -19.36 -12.55
C SER A 343 2.42 -19.39 -14.02
N SER A 344 1.12 -19.40 -14.29
CA SER A 344 0.58 -19.62 -15.63
C SER A 344 -0.73 -18.86 -15.85
N VAL A 345 -1.22 -18.92 -17.08
CA VAL A 345 -2.57 -18.53 -17.47
C VAL A 345 -3.13 -19.64 -18.36
N GLY A 346 -4.40 -20.01 -18.18
CA GLY A 346 -5.04 -21.03 -19.03
C GLY A 346 -4.75 -22.47 -18.64
N TRP A 347 -4.39 -22.76 -17.38
CA TRP A 347 -4.18 -24.14 -16.92
C TRP A 347 -5.44 -24.58 -16.15
N GLU A 348 -6.43 -25.11 -16.86
CA GLU A 348 -7.76 -25.48 -16.36
C GLU A 348 -7.83 -26.89 -15.77
N GLY A 349 -6.83 -27.74 -16.00
CA GLY A 349 -6.80 -29.09 -15.40
C GLY A 349 -5.42 -29.72 -15.21
N GLU A 350 -5.35 -30.69 -14.28
CA GLU A 350 -4.12 -31.46 -13.93
C GLU A 350 -3.47 -32.20 -15.12
N GLY A 351 -4.20 -32.38 -16.22
CA GLY A 351 -3.77 -33.11 -17.40
C GLY A 351 -3.19 -32.25 -18.53
N GLU A 352 -3.28 -30.93 -18.43
CA GLU A 352 -3.00 -30.03 -19.55
C GLU A 352 -1.52 -29.73 -19.71
N VAL A 353 -0.79 -29.63 -18.61
CA VAL A 353 0.65 -29.37 -18.61
C VAL A 353 1.42 -30.44 -17.87
N GLU A 354 2.54 -30.85 -18.45
CA GLU A 354 3.49 -31.76 -17.83
C GLU A 354 4.75 -31.01 -17.42
N ILE A 355 5.15 -31.21 -16.15
CA ILE A 355 6.43 -30.73 -15.63
C ILE A 355 7.33 -31.94 -15.37
N LEU A 356 8.50 -31.94 -16.00
CA LEU A 356 9.50 -32.99 -15.95
C LEU A 356 10.78 -32.48 -15.27
N ILE A 357 11.34 -33.27 -14.37
CA ILE A 357 12.73 -33.08 -13.88
C ILE A 357 13.54 -34.29 -14.33
N ASP A 358 14.59 -34.04 -15.11
CA ASP A 358 15.42 -35.07 -15.73
C ASP A 358 14.60 -36.13 -16.50
N GLY A 359 13.53 -35.66 -17.16
CA GLY A 359 12.61 -36.50 -17.92
C GLY A 359 11.59 -37.28 -17.09
N LYS A 360 11.54 -37.08 -15.76
CA LYS A 360 10.57 -37.73 -14.87
C LYS A 360 9.42 -36.78 -14.51
N PRO A 361 8.15 -37.20 -14.68
CA PRO A 361 6.99 -36.40 -14.29
C PRO A 361 7.00 -36.01 -12.82
N GLN A 362 6.64 -34.76 -12.55
CA GLN A 362 6.53 -34.19 -11.22
C GLN A 362 5.08 -33.91 -10.86
N LYS A 363 4.76 -34.03 -9.57
CA LYS A 363 3.50 -33.53 -9.02
C LYS A 363 3.65 -32.07 -8.62
N TYR A 364 2.62 -31.30 -8.88
CA TYR A 364 2.53 -29.90 -8.50
C TYR A 364 1.12 -29.59 -8.00
N GLU A 365 1.03 -28.65 -7.07
CA GLU A 365 -0.23 -28.23 -6.45
C GLU A 365 -0.46 -26.75 -6.71
N GLY A 366 -1.71 -26.39 -7.00
CA GLY A 366 -2.15 -25.03 -7.25
C GLY A 366 -3.64 -25.02 -7.58
N VAL A 367 -4.14 -23.88 -8.03
CA VAL A 367 -5.52 -23.77 -8.51
C VAL A 367 -5.52 -23.79 -10.03
N TYR A 368 -6.37 -24.64 -10.59
CA TYR A 368 -6.58 -24.71 -12.02
C TYR A 368 -7.67 -23.72 -12.44
N THR A 369 -7.37 -22.86 -13.40
CA THR A 369 -8.28 -21.85 -13.93
C THR A 369 -7.78 -21.36 -15.30
N GLU A 370 -8.73 -20.88 -16.12
CA GLU A 370 -8.44 -20.16 -17.37
C GLU A 370 -7.69 -18.84 -17.13
N ASP A 371 -7.70 -18.36 -15.88
CA ASP A 371 -7.07 -17.14 -15.42
C ASP A 371 -5.64 -17.39 -14.86
N ARG A 372 -5.08 -16.43 -14.12
CA ARG A 372 -3.76 -16.56 -13.48
C ARG A 372 -3.76 -17.61 -12.38
N SER A 373 -2.81 -18.54 -12.50
CA SER A 373 -2.56 -19.57 -11.50
C SER A 373 -1.12 -19.56 -10.99
N PHE A 374 -0.94 -20.14 -9.81
CA PHE A 374 0.34 -20.33 -9.14
C PHE A 374 0.42 -21.77 -8.65
N PHE A 375 1.53 -22.43 -8.93
CA PHE A 375 1.76 -23.84 -8.66
C PHE A 375 3.10 -24.04 -7.95
N ARG A 376 3.16 -25.04 -7.07
CA ARG A 376 4.39 -25.44 -6.38
C ARG A 376 4.63 -26.93 -6.50
N LEU A 377 5.89 -27.32 -6.75
CA LEU A 377 6.30 -28.72 -6.80
C LEU A 377 6.78 -29.17 -5.42
N LYS A 378 6.09 -30.14 -4.82
CA LYS A 378 6.46 -30.67 -3.49
C LYS A 378 7.64 -31.65 -3.56
N ASP A 379 7.71 -32.47 -4.60
CA ASP A 379 8.73 -33.53 -4.72
C ASP A 379 10.14 -32.99 -5.03
N ALA A 380 10.25 -31.72 -5.45
CA ALA A 380 11.53 -31.08 -5.74
C ALA A 380 12.46 -31.03 -4.52
N GLN A 381 11.92 -31.06 -3.30
CA GLN A 381 12.70 -30.90 -2.06
C GLN A 381 13.78 -31.97 -1.85
N SER A 382 13.71 -33.12 -2.55
CA SER A 382 14.63 -34.25 -2.37
C SER A 382 15.61 -34.46 -3.54
N LEU A 383 15.81 -33.46 -4.40
CA LEU A 383 16.78 -33.56 -5.49
C LEU A 383 18.23 -33.68 -4.95
N PRO A 384 19.04 -34.62 -5.48
CA PRO A 384 20.44 -34.74 -5.08
C PRO A 384 21.26 -33.54 -5.56
N ALA A 385 22.47 -33.39 -5.01
CA ALA A 385 23.42 -32.41 -5.52
C ALA A 385 23.83 -32.73 -6.97
N GLY A 386 24.02 -31.68 -7.78
CA GLY A 386 24.46 -31.78 -9.16
C GLY A 386 23.53 -31.13 -10.18
N ALA A 387 23.78 -31.43 -11.46
CA ALA A 387 23.09 -30.82 -12.59
C ALA A 387 21.73 -31.48 -12.84
N HIS A 388 20.70 -30.65 -13.00
CA HIS A 388 19.33 -31.04 -13.28
C HIS A 388 18.73 -30.21 -14.41
N ARG A 389 17.71 -30.78 -15.07
CA ARG A 389 16.95 -30.09 -16.12
C ARG A 389 15.46 -30.14 -15.82
N LEU A 390 14.85 -28.97 -15.65
CA LEU A 390 13.41 -28.78 -15.63
C LEU A 390 12.90 -28.63 -17.07
N THR A 391 11.82 -29.30 -17.43
CA THR A 391 11.09 -29.11 -18.70
C THR A 391 9.60 -28.99 -18.42
N ILE A 392 8.98 -27.92 -18.93
CA ILE A 392 7.55 -27.66 -18.82
C ILE A 392 6.99 -27.68 -20.25
N GLN A 393 5.99 -28.52 -20.49
CA GLN A 393 5.45 -28.74 -21.83
C GLN A 393 3.95 -28.97 -21.80
N GLU A 394 3.30 -28.56 -22.88
CA GLU A 394 1.90 -28.89 -23.12
C GLU A 394 1.73 -30.41 -23.24
N LYS A 395 0.68 -30.92 -22.60
CA LYS A 395 0.30 -32.33 -22.61
C LYS A 395 -1.03 -32.53 -23.32
N ASN A 396 -2.02 -31.68 -23.03
CA ASN A 396 -3.24 -31.57 -23.83
C ASN A 396 -3.14 -30.32 -24.70
N ALA A 397 -3.30 -30.46 -26.01
CA ALA A 397 -3.17 -29.37 -26.96
C ALA A 397 -4.48 -28.57 -27.12
N ASP A 398 -4.93 -27.93 -26.06
CA ASP A 398 -6.02 -26.93 -26.06
C ASP A 398 -5.54 -25.58 -26.64
N GLY A 399 -4.24 -25.30 -26.58
CA GLY A 399 -3.58 -24.20 -27.28
C GLY A 399 -3.62 -22.85 -26.54
N ASP A 400 -3.98 -22.82 -25.27
CA ASP A 400 -4.07 -21.63 -24.42
C ASP A 400 -3.22 -21.70 -23.13
N ASN A 401 -2.52 -22.81 -22.90
CA ASN A 401 -1.58 -23.01 -21.82
C ASN A 401 -0.36 -22.05 -21.88
N VAL A 402 -0.41 -20.93 -21.16
CA VAL A 402 0.69 -19.95 -21.08
C VAL A 402 1.53 -20.16 -19.82
N LEU A 403 2.81 -20.46 -19.98
CA LEU A 403 3.78 -20.37 -18.88
C LEU A 403 4.18 -18.91 -18.69
N ALA A 404 3.93 -18.38 -17.50
CA ALA A 404 4.23 -16.98 -17.20
C ALA A 404 5.54 -16.80 -16.44
N ALA A 405 5.78 -17.58 -15.40
CA ALA A 405 7.03 -17.54 -14.66
C ALA A 405 7.38 -18.90 -14.04
N VAL A 406 8.68 -19.13 -13.82
CA VAL A 406 9.23 -20.26 -13.08
C VAL A 406 10.40 -19.79 -12.22
N ARG A 407 10.47 -20.27 -10.99
CA ARG A 407 11.52 -19.94 -10.02
C ARG A 407 11.98 -21.20 -9.33
N ILE A 408 13.29 -21.38 -9.22
CA ILE A 408 13.94 -22.53 -8.59
C ILE A 408 14.89 -21.99 -7.53
N ASN A 409 14.60 -22.29 -6.27
CA ASN A 409 15.38 -21.86 -5.12
C ASN A 409 15.89 -23.07 -4.33
N ALA A 410 17.09 -22.94 -3.77
CA ALA A 410 17.67 -23.90 -2.82
C ALA A 410 17.76 -23.28 -1.43
N TYR A 411 17.39 -24.06 -0.43
CA TYR A 411 17.31 -23.68 0.97
C TYR A 411 18.18 -24.64 1.80
N PRO A 412 18.92 -24.16 2.81
CA PRO A 412 19.59 -25.03 3.77
C PRO A 412 18.63 -26.00 4.47
N ALA A 413 19.15 -27.12 4.97
CA ALA A 413 18.33 -28.14 5.63
C ALA A 413 17.57 -27.61 6.87
N ASP A 414 18.08 -26.60 7.55
CA ASP A 414 17.47 -25.96 8.72
C ASP A 414 16.67 -24.68 8.38
N TYR A 415 16.38 -24.44 7.10
CA TYR A 415 15.60 -23.26 6.70
C TYR A 415 14.19 -23.32 7.31
N ASP A 416 13.75 -22.17 7.84
CA ASP A 416 12.44 -22.06 8.49
C ASP A 416 11.36 -21.75 7.45
N PHE A 417 10.52 -22.74 7.15
CA PHE A 417 9.39 -22.60 6.24
C PHE A 417 8.10 -22.19 6.95
N SER A 418 8.14 -21.87 8.25
CA SER A 418 6.96 -21.42 9.00
C SER A 418 6.42 -20.14 8.36
N PRO A 419 5.18 -20.13 7.81
CA PRO A 419 4.70 -19.01 7.01
C PRO A 419 4.70 -17.68 7.76
N ASP A 420 4.17 -17.68 8.99
CA ASP A 420 3.89 -16.46 9.77
C ASP A 420 5.04 -16.01 10.66
N LYS A 421 6.19 -16.69 10.63
CA LYS A 421 7.31 -16.32 11.48
C LYS A 421 8.05 -15.13 10.90
N VAL A 422 8.13 -14.04 11.68
CA VAL A 422 8.90 -12.86 11.30
C VAL A 422 10.40 -13.08 11.51
N GLY A 423 11.19 -12.76 10.49
CA GLY A 423 12.64 -12.93 10.44
C GLY A 423 13.24 -12.16 9.26
N GLY A 424 14.40 -12.58 8.76
CA GLY A 424 14.97 -12.03 7.54
C GLY A 424 15.08 -13.09 6.46
N PHE A 425 14.17 -13.12 5.50
CA PHE A 425 14.15 -14.13 4.43
C PHE A 425 14.71 -13.54 3.13
N PRO A 426 15.64 -14.21 2.45
CA PRO A 426 16.29 -13.66 1.27
C PRO A 426 15.33 -13.57 0.08
N THR A 427 15.41 -12.47 -0.66
CA THR A 427 14.64 -12.17 -1.86
C THR A 427 15.57 -11.97 -3.06
N PHE A 428 15.15 -12.43 -4.23
CA PHE A 428 15.95 -12.41 -5.45
C PHE A 428 15.26 -11.63 -6.57
N ASN A 429 16.00 -10.83 -7.34
CA ASN A 429 15.45 -10.13 -8.50
C ASN A 429 15.21 -11.06 -9.72
N HIS A 430 14.72 -10.50 -10.83
CA HIS A 430 14.46 -11.25 -12.08
C HIS A 430 15.72 -11.93 -12.69
N ARG A 431 16.92 -11.57 -12.24
CA ARG A 431 18.20 -12.19 -12.65
C ARG A 431 18.68 -13.25 -11.66
N GLY A 432 17.88 -13.56 -10.64
CA GLY A 432 18.24 -14.47 -9.55
C GLY A 432 19.30 -13.90 -8.59
N GLN A 433 19.54 -12.58 -8.62
CA GLN A 433 20.51 -11.95 -7.73
C GLN A 433 19.85 -11.62 -6.38
N HIS A 434 20.53 -11.92 -5.29
CA HIS A 434 20.08 -11.56 -3.95
C HIS A 434 20.04 -10.04 -3.81
N VAL A 435 18.86 -9.49 -3.49
CA VAL A 435 18.62 -8.04 -3.35
C VAL A 435 18.43 -7.60 -1.91
N GLY A 436 18.27 -8.55 -0.99
CA GLY A 436 18.10 -8.29 0.44
C GLY A 436 17.07 -9.23 1.05
N TYR A 437 16.49 -8.79 2.16
CA TYR A 437 15.60 -9.60 2.98
C TYR A 437 14.20 -9.01 3.04
N ARG A 438 13.22 -9.89 3.22
CA ARG A 438 11.82 -9.61 3.52
C ARG A 438 11.43 -10.17 4.91
N PRO A 439 10.30 -9.77 5.51
CA PRO A 439 9.99 -10.09 6.90
C PRO A 439 9.49 -11.52 7.11
N THR A 440 8.81 -12.12 6.14
CA THR A 440 8.21 -13.46 6.28
C THR A 440 8.61 -14.38 5.13
N HIS A 441 8.47 -15.71 5.33
CA HIS A 441 8.77 -16.64 4.25
C HIS A 441 7.76 -16.51 3.11
N GLN A 442 6.46 -16.63 3.43
CA GLN A 442 5.35 -16.75 2.47
C GLN A 442 3.97 -16.23 2.94
N SER A 443 3.81 -15.75 4.18
CA SER A 443 2.48 -15.34 4.68
C SER A 443 2.05 -13.94 4.22
N CYS A 444 2.99 -13.06 3.90
CA CYS A 444 2.67 -11.70 3.45
C CYS A 444 2.04 -11.70 2.06
N LEU A 445 0.97 -10.92 1.89
CA LEU A 445 0.33 -10.64 0.60
C LEU A 445 1.33 -10.10 -0.43
N MET A 446 2.29 -9.26 -0.03
CA MET A 446 3.34 -8.73 -0.91
C MET A 446 4.31 -9.82 -1.41
N ARG A 447 4.29 -11.02 -0.80
CA ARG A 447 5.09 -12.20 -1.18
C ARG A 447 4.26 -13.24 -1.93
N ASP A 448 3.06 -13.52 -1.45
CA ASP A 448 2.08 -14.39 -2.09
C ASP A 448 0.79 -13.61 -2.28
N MET A 449 0.55 -13.14 -3.50
CA MET A 449 -0.64 -12.34 -3.83
C MET A 449 -1.94 -13.09 -3.53
N ARG A 450 -1.92 -14.43 -3.44
CA ARG A 450 -3.09 -15.23 -3.07
C ARG A 450 -3.42 -15.14 -1.58
N SER A 451 -2.45 -14.73 -0.76
CA SER A 451 -2.72 -14.42 0.65
C SER A 451 -3.71 -13.27 0.74
N THR A 452 -4.54 -13.31 1.77
CA THR A 452 -5.48 -12.23 2.08
C THR A 452 -4.96 -11.36 3.22
N LYS A 453 -3.73 -11.59 3.67
CA LYS A 453 -3.14 -10.96 4.86
C LYS A 453 -1.78 -10.38 4.54
N PHE A 454 -1.55 -9.16 4.97
CA PHE A 454 -0.21 -8.59 5.05
C PHE A 454 0.52 -9.19 6.25
N CYS A 455 1.86 -9.23 6.20
CA CYS A 455 2.62 -9.52 7.40
C CYS A 455 2.52 -8.37 8.40
N GLU A 456 2.85 -8.64 9.65
CA GLU A 456 2.74 -7.68 10.75
C GLU A 456 3.55 -6.39 10.50
N VAL A 457 4.67 -6.51 9.77
CA VAL A 457 5.52 -5.37 9.40
C VAL A 457 4.80 -4.43 8.43
N ASP A 458 4.13 -4.99 7.42
CA ASP A 458 3.37 -4.19 6.46
C ASP A 458 2.08 -3.63 7.08
N GLN A 459 1.43 -4.39 7.96
CA GLN A 459 0.26 -3.92 8.69
C GLN A 459 0.58 -2.74 9.61
N GLU A 460 1.66 -2.84 10.39
CA GLU A 460 2.13 -1.74 11.25
C GLU A 460 2.47 -0.51 10.41
N ASN A 461 3.22 -0.70 9.31
CA ASN A 461 3.60 0.39 8.43
C ASN A 461 2.37 1.09 7.82
N MET A 462 1.34 0.35 7.37
CA MET A 462 0.10 0.95 6.88
C MET A 462 -0.60 1.81 7.93
N TRP A 463 -0.65 1.39 9.20
CA TRP A 463 -1.19 2.25 10.27
C TRP A 463 -0.44 3.59 10.38
N HIS A 464 0.89 3.57 10.31
CA HIS A 464 1.68 4.81 10.31
C HIS A 464 1.38 5.68 9.08
N GLN A 465 1.26 5.08 7.90
CA GLN A 465 0.95 5.83 6.67
C GLN A 465 -0.44 6.45 6.72
N PHE A 466 -1.45 5.74 7.23
CA PHE A 466 -2.81 6.25 7.32
C PHE A 466 -2.96 7.34 8.39
N LEU A 467 -2.34 7.19 9.56
CA LEU A 467 -2.38 8.22 10.61
C LEU A 467 -1.48 9.43 10.33
N ASN A 468 -0.68 9.39 9.25
CA ASN A 468 -0.09 10.61 8.70
C ASN A 468 -1.12 11.46 7.93
N ARG A 469 -2.24 10.86 7.50
CA ARG A 469 -3.31 11.50 6.73
C ARG A 469 -4.59 11.72 7.53
N VAL A 470 -4.85 10.92 8.57
CA VAL A 470 -6.10 10.98 9.34
C VAL A 470 -5.80 11.30 10.81
N ASP A 471 -6.48 12.32 11.33
CA ASP A 471 -6.51 12.68 12.74
C ASP A 471 -7.53 11.83 13.51
N LEU A 472 -7.23 11.52 14.78
CA LEU A 472 -8.11 10.73 15.64
C LEU A 472 -9.33 11.49 16.17
N ILE A 473 -9.40 12.80 15.93
CA ILE A 473 -10.50 13.69 16.30
C ILE A 473 -11.05 14.30 15.01
N ASP A 474 -12.33 14.05 14.73
CA ASP A 474 -13.04 14.65 13.60
C ASP A 474 -13.54 16.07 13.96
N SER A 475 -14.06 16.24 15.18
CA SER A 475 -14.44 17.54 15.74
C SER A 475 -14.70 17.45 17.24
N VAL A 476 -14.60 18.59 17.92
CA VAL A 476 -15.19 18.83 19.25
C VAL A 476 -16.39 19.75 19.12
N ASP A 477 -17.57 19.23 19.39
CA ASP A 477 -18.83 19.97 19.28
C ASP A 477 -19.31 20.43 20.65
N GLN A 478 -19.76 21.68 20.73
CA GLN A 478 -20.45 22.24 21.90
C GLN A 478 -21.90 22.53 21.51
N THR A 479 -22.85 21.78 22.07
CA THR A 479 -24.28 21.94 21.77
C THR A 479 -25.02 22.49 22.99
N PRO A 480 -25.51 23.75 22.95
CA PRO A 480 -26.28 24.32 24.03
C PRO A 480 -27.59 23.55 24.26
N ILE A 481 -27.93 23.31 25.52
CA ILE A 481 -29.19 22.74 25.94
C ILE A 481 -29.80 23.54 27.09
N GLU A 482 -31.12 23.54 27.16
CA GLU A 482 -31.89 24.13 28.25
C GLU A 482 -32.73 23.04 28.90
N ASP A 483 -32.61 22.90 30.22
CA ASP A 483 -33.45 21.96 30.96
C ASP A 483 -34.88 22.51 31.17
N LYS A 484 -35.75 21.71 31.81
CA LYS A 484 -37.15 22.10 32.03
C LYS A 484 -37.32 23.28 32.99
N ASP A 485 -36.28 23.59 33.77
CA ASP A 485 -36.26 24.65 34.76
C ASP A 485 -35.55 25.92 34.22
N GLY A 486 -35.14 25.90 32.95
CA GLY A 486 -34.48 27.02 32.27
C GLY A 486 -32.97 27.10 32.51
N LYS A 487 -32.36 26.09 33.13
CA LYS A 487 -30.91 26.01 33.33
C LYS A 487 -30.23 25.73 32.00
N GLN A 488 -29.21 26.52 31.68
CA GLN A 488 -28.41 26.38 30.47
C GLN A 488 -27.19 25.50 30.76
N SER A 489 -26.92 24.57 29.85
CA SER A 489 -25.74 23.69 29.90
C SER A 489 -25.26 23.45 28.46
N ASN A 490 -24.05 22.92 28.28
CA ASN A 490 -23.53 22.50 26.98
C ASN A 490 -23.29 21.00 26.99
N ILE A 491 -23.79 20.30 25.98
CA ILE A 491 -23.30 18.97 25.65
C ILE A 491 -21.98 19.16 24.91
N VAL A 492 -20.89 18.73 25.55
CA VAL A 492 -19.56 18.69 24.94
C VAL A 492 -19.35 17.28 24.41
N SER A 493 -19.04 17.13 23.13
CA SER A 493 -18.80 15.82 22.52
C SER A 493 -17.61 15.82 21.58
N VAL A 494 -16.84 14.74 21.59
CA VAL A 494 -15.76 14.50 20.63
C VAL A 494 -16.22 13.46 19.60
N LYS A 495 -16.11 13.79 18.32
CA LYS A 495 -16.30 12.86 17.22
C LYS A 495 -14.95 12.27 16.83
N THR A 496 -14.92 10.96 16.61
CA THR A 496 -13.71 10.21 16.27
C THR A 496 -14.02 9.23 15.15
N PRO A 497 -13.01 8.79 14.38
CA PRO A 497 -13.11 7.56 13.60
C PRO A 497 -13.62 6.41 14.48
N ALA A 498 -14.38 5.48 13.88
CA ALA A 498 -14.97 4.33 14.58
C ALA A 498 -13.94 3.20 14.81
N LEU A 499 -12.78 3.55 15.38
CA LEU A 499 -11.71 2.62 15.71
C LEU A 499 -11.95 1.95 17.06
N GLU A 500 -11.66 0.66 17.13
CA GLU A 500 -11.56 -0.07 18.41
C GLU A 500 -10.20 0.25 19.06
N GLY A 501 -10.14 0.44 20.37
CA GLY A 501 -8.86 0.74 21.06
C GLY A 501 -8.52 2.23 21.19
N LEU A 502 -9.52 3.13 21.05
CA LEU A 502 -9.37 4.54 21.41
C LEU A 502 -9.40 4.76 22.93
N ASP A 503 -8.45 5.53 23.44
CA ASP A 503 -8.40 6.05 24.81
C ASP A 503 -8.63 7.57 24.78
N ILE A 504 -9.79 8.01 25.29
CA ILE A 504 -10.22 9.41 25.28
C ILE A 504 -10.03 10.01 26.67
N ARG A 505 -9.35 11.14 26.74
CA ARG A 505 -9.06 11.83 28.00
C ARG A 505 -9.39 13.31 27.88
N TRP A 506 -10.02 13.84 28.91
CA TRP A 506 -10.38 15.26 29.01
C TRP A 506 -9.52 15.93 30.05
N PHE A 507 -9.11 17.16 29.77
CA PHE A 507 -8.27 17.97 30.63
C PHE A 507 -8.89 19.37 30.77
N THR A 508 -8.64 20.01 31.91
CA THR A 508 -9.02 21.40 32.16
C THR A 508 -7.86 22.15 32.81
N ASP A 509 -7.81 23.44 32.60
CA ASP A 509 -6.91 24.33 33.32
C ASP A 509 -7.44 24.65 34.72
N VAL A 510 -6.61 24.47 35.75
CA VAL A 510 -6.89 24.90 37.12
C VAL A 510 -5.87 25.95 37.53
N THR A 511 -6.35 27.10 38.00
CA THR A 511 -5.49 28.17 38.54
C THR A 511 -5.28 27.95 40.04
N SER A 512 -4.02 27.85 40.46
CA SER A 512 -3.66 27.74 41.87
C SER A 512 -3.87 29.05 42.62
N GLU A 513 -3.86 29.01 43.97
CA GLU A 513 -3.91 30.20 44.82
C GLU A 513 -2.76 31.19 44.53
N THR A 514 -1.65 30.73 43.94
CA THR A 514 -0.49 31.55 43.56
C THR A 514 -0.60 32.12 42.13
N GLY A 515 -1.71 31.86 41.42
CA GLY A 515 -1.93 32.30 40.04
C GLY A 515 -1.22 31.43 38.99
N GLU A 516 -0.71 30.25 39.36
CA GLU A 516 -0.12 29.31 38.41
C GLU A 516 -1.22 28.47 37.76
N VAL A 517 -1.27 28.47 36.43
CA VAL A 517 -2.21 27.63 35.68
C VAL A 517 -1.58 26.25 35.49
N LYS A 518 -2.30 25.21 35.90
CA LYS A 518 -1.90 23.82 35.72
C LYS A 518 -3.04 23.04 35.07
N GLU A 519 -2.70 22.34 34.00
CA GLU A 519 -3.61 21.39 33.37
C GLU A 519 -3.78 20.14 34.25
N VAL A 520 -5.03 19.70 34.43
CA VAL A 520 -5.39 18.49 35.19
C VAL A 520 -6.31 17.59 34.36
N GLU A 521 -6.12 16.28 34.48
CA GLU A 521 -7.02 15.29 33.83
C GLU A 521 -8.33 15.18 34.61
N LEU A 522 -9.45 15.20 33.89
CA LEU A 522 -10.78 14.90 34.40
C LEU A 522 -10.97 13.37 34.41
N GLU A 523 -10.36 12.68 35.38
CA GLU A 523 -10.33 11.21 35.44
C GLU A 523 -11.71 10.56 35.39
N HIS A 524 -12.74 11.24 35.89
CA HIS A 524 -14.13 10.77 35.88
C HIS A 524 -14.77 10.74 34.48
N LEU A 525 -14.16 11.40 33.49
CA LEU A 525 -14.61 11.43 32.09
C LEU A 525 -13.74 10.55 31.18
N ARG A 526 -12.81 9.75 31.74
CA ARG A 526 -11.94 8.91 30.92
C ARG A 526 -12.76 7.89 30.12
N GLY A 527 -12.56 7.90 28.80
CA GLY A 527 -13.29 7.06 27.85
C GLY A 527 -14.64 7.62 27.40
N ASP A 528 -15.15 8.68 28.03
CA ASP A 528 -16.42 9.29 27.65
C ASP A 528 -16.26 10.10 26.37
N LYS A 529 -17.11 9.81 25.37
CA LYS A 529 -17.19 10.58 24.11
C LYS A 529 -17.95 11.88 24.26
N MET A 530 -18.73 12.02 25.33
CA MET A 530 -19.53 13.20 25.58
C MET A 530 -19.78 13.38 27.07
N TRP A 531 -19.93 14.62 27.50
CA TRP A 531 -20.29 14.97 28.87
C TRP A 531 -21.12 16.26 28.89
N LEU A 532 -21.79 16.50 30.01
CA LEU A 532 -22.61 17.70 30.21
C LEU A 532 -21.82 18.73 31.01
N ALA A 533 -21.59 19.89 30.43
CA ALA A 533 -20.95 21.03 31.08
C ALA A 533 -21.99 22.04 31.54
N GLU A 534 -21.94 22.44 32.80
CA GLU A 534 -22.87 23.40 33.39
C GLU A 534 -22.42 24.83 33.10
N ALA A 535 -23.33 25.66 32.56
CA ALA A 535 -22.96 27.03 32.18
C ALA A 535 -22.52 27.85 33.40
N GLY A 536 -21.36 28.50 33.27
CA GLY A 536 -20.74 29.31 34.32
C GLY A 536 -19.95 28.50 35.37
N GLU A 537 -20.41 27.32 35.78
CA GLU A 537 -19.67 26.45 36.72
C GLU A 537 -18.46 25.80 36.04
N ASP A 538 -18.64 25.32 34.81
CA ASP A 538 -17.61 24.67 33.98
C ASP A 538 -17.02 25.62 32.92
N ALA A 539 -17.05 26.94 33.18
CA ALA A 539 -16.42 27.90 32.27
C ALA A 539 -14.89 27.82 32.39
N GLY A 540 -14.19 27.69 31.25
CA GLY A 540 -12.74 27.50 31.26
C GLY A 540 -12.15 26.99 29.95
N ASN A 541 -10.84 26.76 29.97
CA ASN A 541 -10.12 26.14 28.87
C ASN A 541 -10.01 24.65 29.12
N TYR A 542 -10.30 23.88 28.07
CA TYR A 542 -10.31 22.43 28.08
C TYR A 542 -9.48 21.91 26.92
N ARG A 543 -9.00 20.67 27.08
CA ARG A 543 -8.36 19.91 26.02
C ARG A 543 -8.88 18.49 26.04
N VAL A 544 -9.22 17.96 24.88
CA VAL A 544 -9.44 16.51 24.71
C VAL A 544 -8.19 15.92 24.06
N GLU A 545 -7.80 14.74 24.50
CA GLU A 545 -6.73 13.94 23.90
C GLU A 545 -7.29 12.56 23.56
N VAL A 546 -7.09 12.12 22.32
CA VAL A 546 -7.47 10.79 21.86
C VAL A 546 -6.20 10.04 21.48
N ARG A 547 -5.99 8.86 22.06
CA ARG A 547 -4.90 7.95 21.73
C ARG A 547 -5.47 6.69 21.10
N PHE A 548 -4.72 6.08 20.19
CA PHE A 548 -5.10 4.83 19.55
C PHE A 548 -4.05 3.75 19.81
N ALA A 549 -4.52 2.56 20.16
CA ALA A 549 -3.70 1.36 20.32
C ALA A 549 -4.36 0.16 19.65
N THR A 550 -3.54 -0.70 19.03
CA THR A 550 -3.94 -1.94 18.35
C THR A 550 -2.82 -2.97 18.43
N ASP A 551 -3.17 -4.25 18.41
CA ASP A 551 -2.18 -5.34 18.40
C ASP A 551 -1.38 -5.42 17.09
N GLU A 552 -1.84 -4.74 16.03
CA GLU A 552 -1.16 -4.61 14.74
C GLU A 552 0.01 -3.59 14.76
N VAL A 553 0.24 -2.92 15.89
CA VAL A 553 1.32 -1.93 16.05
C VAL A 553 2.08 -2.19 17.35
N ARG A 554 3.37 -2.48 17.24
CA ARG A 554 4.31 -2.61 18.37
C ARG A 554 5.13 -1.35 18.58
N LYS A 555 5.36 -0.55 17.53
CA LYS A 555 6.13 0.70 17.61
C LYS A 555 5.30 1.92 17.22
N TYR A 556 4.80 2.62 18.23
CA TYR A 556 3.94 3.82 18.07
C TYR A 556 4.74 5.09 17.75
N SER A 557 4.15 5.96 16.93
CA SER A 557 4.62 7.33 16.68
C SER A 557 3.69 8.35 17.35
N GLU A 558 4.07 9.63 17.36
CA GLU A 558 3.23 10.70 17.92
C GLU A 558 1.89 10.86 17.19
N LYS A 559 1.75 10.32 15.97
CA LYS A 559 0.52 10.37 15.16
C LYS A 559 -0.60 9.46 15.68
N PHE A 560 -0.29 8.54 16.60
CA PHE A 560 -1.30 7.73 17.29
C PHE A 560 -1.96 8.47 18.46
N ARG A 561 -1.79 9.80 18.49
CA ARG A 561 -2.33 10.69 19.49
C ARG A 561 -2.67 12.05 18.85
N THR A 562 -3.93 12.46 18.98
CA THR A 562 -4.40 13.80 18.58
C THR A 562 -4.99 14.51 19.79
N SER A 563 -4.86 15.84 19.84
CA SER A 563 -5.49 16.64 20.88
C SER A 563 -6.07 17.92 20.33
N GLU A 564 -7.20 18.35 20.88
CA GLU A 564 -7.90 19.57 20.50
C GLU A 564 -8.23 20.39 21.75
N GLU A 565 -7.91 21.68 21.71
CA GLU A 565 -8.21 22.66 22.77
C GLU A 565 -9.48 23.43 22.43
N PHE A 566 -10.32 23.69 23.43
CA PHE A 566 -11.53 24.48 23.30
C PHE A 566 -11.82 25.26 24.58
N THR A 567 -12.69 26.27 24.48
CA THR A 567 -13.12 27.08 25.62
C THR A 567 -14.62 26.94 25.81
N LEU A 568 -15.05 26.80 27.06
CA LEU A 568 -16.44 26.89 27.47
C LEU A 568 -16.71 28.25 28.09
N SER A 569 -17.80 28.88 27.66
CA SER A 569 -18.24 30.22 28.08
C SER A 569 -19.19 30.20 29.26
#